data_AF-A0A956PY10-F1
#
_entry.id   AF-A0A956PY10-F1
#
_cell.length_a   1.000
_cell.length_b   1.000
_cell.length_c   1.000
_cell.angle_alpha   90.00
_cell.angle_beta   90.00
_cell.angle_gamma   90.00
#
_symmetry.space_group_name_H-M   'P 1'
#
loop_
_entity.id
_entity.type
_entity.pdbx_description
1 polymer ?
#
loop_
_entity_poly.entity_id
_entity_poly.type
_entity_poly.pdbx_seq_one_letter_code
_entity_poly.pdbx_strand_id
1 'polypeptide(L)'
;MKAIVIPSHGGAEVLELRDLPVPQPGIGEVRLRIRAAALNHLDLWVRRGHPGLKIPLPFIPGSDMAGQIQTLGAGVEGWALGDEVVVFPATFCGACEPCRAGRQNLCRQFRIFGENRPGGMAEEVVVPAACLFPKPSSLSWEEAAAFPLSWLTSWHMLNDKVSHRPGDWVLIQAAVEGLAEFRVYPNPWRVSGPGAEGGSGLVFAGLPRGSTIRLHAMDGQLLETLEEHEGSGAVRWLGQDHQGNALPSGVYLYSVAAPDGSRVQGRLALIR
;
A
#
# COMPACT_ATOMS: atom_id res chain seq x y z
N MET A 1 -26.16 0.34 -8.97
CA MET A 1 -24.75 0.29 -9.35
C MET A 1 -24.29 -1.15 -9.36
N LYS A 2 -23.39 -1.51 -10.27
CA LYS A 2 -22.73 -2.81 -10.27
C LYS A 2 -21.54 -2.81 -9.33
N ALA A 3 -21.31 -3.93 -8.65
CA ALA A 3 -20.15 -4.13 -7.79
C ALA A 3 -19.72 -5.60 -7.77
N ILE A 4 -18.44 -5.83 -7.57
CA ILE A 4 -17.92 -7.13 -7.18
C ILE A 4 -18.15 -7.30 -5.69
N VAL A 5 -18.73 -8.43 -5.29
CA VAL A 5 -18.98 -8.77 -3.90
C VAL A 5 -18.36 -10.10 -3.51
N ILE A 6 -18.02 -10.21 -2.23
CA ILE A 6 -17.63 -11.43 -1.54
C ILE A 6 -18.84 -11.84 -0.69
N PRO A 7 -19.65 -12.82 -1.09
CA PRO A 7 -20.82 -13.29 -0.35
C PRO A 7 -20.45 -14.30 0.75
N SER A 8 -19.35 -15.02 0.56
CA SER A 8 -18.76 -16.00 1.48
C SER A 8 -17.24 -16.00 1.31
N HIS A 9 -16.51 -16.48 2.31
CA HIS A 9 -15.05 -16.59 2.23
C HIS A 9 -14.63 -17.80 1.37
N GLY A 10 -13.57 -17.64 0.58
CA GLY A 10 -13.06 -18.73 -0.27
C GLY A 10 -12.00 -18.35 -1.30
N GLY A 11 -11.89 -19.17 -2.34
CA GLY A 11 -11.04 -18.92 -3.51
C GLY A 11 -11.60 -17.81 -4.40
N ALA A 12 -11.06 -17.63 -5.60
CA ALA A 12 -11.50 -16.56 -6.49
C ALA A 12 -12.93 -16.76 -7.02
N GLU A 13 -13.39 -18.00 -7.04
CA GLU A 13 -14.72 -18.43 -7.49
C GLU A 13 -15.88 -17.87 -6.66
N VAL A 14 -15.63 -17.37 -5.46
CA VAL A 14 -16.68 -16.76 -4.61
C VAL A 14 -17.02 -15.34 -5.06
N LEU A 15 -16.22 -14.70 -5.92
CA LEU A 15 -16.46 -13.34 -6.36
C LEU A 15 -17.66 -13.28 -7.30
N GLU A 16 -18.65 -12.45 -6.94
CA GLU A 16 -19.86 -12.28 -7.73
C GLU A 16 -20.02 -10.83 -8.19
N LEU A 17 -20.43 -10.63 -9.44
CA LEU A 17 -20.92 -9.33 -9.91
C LEU A 17 -22.40 -9.19 -9.52
N ARG A 18 -22.74 -8.17 -8.74
CA ARG A 18 -24.12 -7.89 -8.32
C ARG A 18 -24.53 -6.46 -8.61
N ASP A 19 -25.82 -6.27 -8.84
CA ASP A 19 -26.48 -4.97 -8.80
C ASP A 19 -26.86 -4.62 -7.36
N LEU A 20 -26.37 -3.48 -6.87
CA LEU A 20 -26.61 -2.95 -5.53
C LEU A 20 -27.22 -1.54 -5.60
N PRO A 21 -27.93 -1.10 -4.55
CA PRO A 21 -28.36 0.29 -4.43
C PRO A 21 -27.18 1.26 -4.53
N VAL A 22 -27.38 2.41 -5.17
CA VAL A 22 -26.39 3.48 -5.19
C VAL A 22 -26.27 4.06 -3.77
N PRO A 23 -25.08 4.07 -3.15
CA PRO A 23 -24.92 4.57 -1.79
C PRO A 23 -25.15 6.08 -1.77
N GLN A 24 -25.57 6.62 -0.63
CA GLN A 24 -25.76 8.06 -0.44
C GLN A 24 -24.73 8.58 0.55
N PRO A 25 -24.03 9.69 0.25
CA PRO A 25 -23.04 10.23 1.17
C PRO A 25 -23.71 10.88 2.39
N GLY A 26 -23.15 10.63 3.57
CA GLY A 26 -23.53 11.32 4.80
C GLY A 26 -22.85 12.68 4.98
N ILE A 27 -22.87 13.21 6.20
CA ILE A 27 -22.17 14.45 6.56
C ILE A 27 -20.65 14.26 6.40
N GLY A 28 -19.99 15.18 5.70
CA GLY A 28 -18.54 15.14 5.47
C GLY A 28 -18.07 14.03 4.53
N GLU A 29 -18.99 13.32 3.86
CA GLU A 29 -18.69 12.28 2.90
C GLU A 29 -19.02 12.72 1.47
N VAL A 30 -18.38 12.08 0.49
CA VAL A 30 -18.69 12.25 -0.93
C VAL A 30 -19.01 10.91 -1.54
N ARG A 31 -19.82 10.91 -2.60
CA ARG A 31 -19.94 9.76 -3.50
C ARG A 31 -19.07 9.97 -4.71
N LEU A 32 -18.21 8.99 -4.99
CA LEU A 32 -17.37 8.95 -6.16
C LEU A 32 -17.95 8.00 -7.20
N ARG A 33 -17.85 8.36 -8.47
CA ARG A 33 -17.89 7.40 -9.57
C ARG A 33 -16.48 6.89 -9.81
N ILE A 34 -16.26 5.61 -9.54
CA ILE A 34 -14.97 4.97 -9.74
C ILE A 34 -14.63 4.97 -11.23
N ARG A 35 -13.38 5.31 -11.53
CA ARG A 35 -12.80 5.24 -12.88
C ARG A 35 -11.78 4.12 -12.99
N ALA A 36 -11.02 3.89 -11.93
CA ALA A 36 -10.14 2.74 -11.80
C ALA A 36 -10.04 2.30 -10.34
N ALA A 37 -9.82 1.00 -10.14
CA ALA A 37 -9.47 0.41 -8.86
C ALA A 37 -8.31 -0.56 -9.07
N ALA A 38 -7.45 -0.70 -8.06
CA ALA A 38 -6.29 -1.58 -8.11
C ALA A 38 -6.41 -2.73 -7.11
N LEU A 39 -5.76 -3.84 -7.45
CA LEU A 39 -5.70 -5.05 -6.62
C LEU A 39 -4.51 -4.99 -5.66
N ASN A 40 -4.76 -5.40 -4.43
CA ASN A 40 -3.77 -5.53 -3.38
C ASN A 40 -3.81 -6.94 -2.76
N HIS A 41 -2.72 -7.34 -2.10
CA HIS A 41 -2.70 -8.60 -1.32
C HIS A 41 -3.80 -8.63 -0.25
N LEU A 42 -4.18 -7.46 0.28
CA LEU A 42 -5.30 -7.29 1.18
C LEU A 42 -6.60 -7.92 0.63
N ASP A 43 -6.89 -7.75 -0.66
CA ASP A 43 -8.11 -8.28 -1.27
C ASP A 43 -8.13 -9.81 -1.23
N LEU A 44 -6.97 -10.45 -1.37
CA LEU A 44 -6.84 -11.90 -1.24
C LEU A 44 -7.11 -12.37 0.20
N TRP A 45 -6.60 -11.65 1.19
CA TRP A 45 -6.82 -11.98 2.61
C TRP A 45 -8.29 -11.78 3.01
N VAL A 46 -8.90 -10.68 2.59
CA VAL A 46 -10.31 -10.37 2.87
C VAL A 46 -11.22 -11.41 2.21
N ARG A 47 -10.97 -11.77 0.95
CA ARG A 47 -11.73 -12.80 0.24
C ARG A 47 -11.59 -14.18 0.88
N ARG A 48 -10.37 -14.58 1.27
CA ARG A 48 -10.12 -15.88 1.93
C ARG A 48 -10.64 -15.95 3.37
N GLY A 49 -10.90 -14.80 3.99
CA GLY A 49 -11.29 -14.69 5.39
C GLY A 49 -10.06 -14.62 6.29
N HIS A 50 -9.58 -13.40 6.55
CA HIS A 50 -8.41 -13.16 7.40
C HIS A 50 -8.71 -13.56 8.87
N PRO A 51 -7.92 -14.46 9.48
CA PRO A 51 -8.09 -14.85 10.88
C PRO A 51 -8.08 -13.64 11.83
N GLY A 52 -9.07 -13.53 12.71
CA GLY A 52 -9.17 -12.42 13.67
C GLY A 52 -9.83 -11.14 13.14
N LEU A 53 -10.18 -11.06 11.86
CA LEU A 53 -11.00 -9.98 11.31
C LEU A 53 -12.42 -10.48 11.06
N LYS A 54 -13.42 -9.81 11.65
CA LYS A 54 -14.82 -10.07 11.38
C LYS A 54 -15.29 -9.18 10.22
N ILE A 55 -15.27 -9.73 9.01
CA ILE A 55 -15.72 -9.04 7.80
C ILE A 55 -17.23 -9.24 7.64
N PRO A 56 -18.04 -8.16 7.53
CA PRO A 56 -19.47 -8.28 7.31
C PRO A 56 -19.75 -8.70 5.86
N LEU A 57 -20.30 -9.90 5.66
CA LEU A 57 -20.65 -10.42 4.35
C LEU A 57 -22.15 -10.16 4.03
N PRO A 58 -22.53 -9.88 2.78
CA PRO A 58 -21.67 -9.73 1.61
C PRO A 58 -20.82 -8.44 1.67
N PHE A 59 -19.61 -8.47 1.12
CA PHE A 59 -18.64 -7.39 1.26
C PHE A 59 -18.07 -6.93 -0.09
N ILE A 60 -17.80 -5.63 -0.25
CA ILE A 60 -17.17 -5.07 -1.46
C ILE A 60 -15.68 -4.84 -1.18
N PRO A 61 -14.75 -5.54 -1.85
CA PRO A 61 -13.31 -5.36 -1.70
C PRO A 61 -12.77 -4.14 -2.48
N GLY A 62 -11.45 -3.92 -2.45
CA GLY A 62 -10.75 -2.84 -3.16
C GLY A 62 -10.36 -1.68 -2.26
N SER A 63 -9.10 -1.62 -1.86
CA SER A 63 -8.54 -0.52 -1.05
C SER A 63 -8.12 0.69 -1.87
N ASP A 64 -7.68 0.45 -3.10
CA ASP A 64 -7.07 1.44 -3.97
C ASP A 64 -8.02 1.82 -5.09
N MET A 65 -8.28 3.12 -5.21
CA MET A 65 -9.28 3.64 -6.14
C MET A 65 -9.04 5.10 -6.52
N ALA A 66 -9.38 5.42 -7.77
CA ALA A 66 -9.42 6.77 -8.30
C ALA A 66 -10.74 6.98 -9.06
N GLY A 67 -11.28 8.19 -8.98
CA GLY A 67 -12.59 8.48 -9.54
C GLY A 67 -12.92 9.96 -9.58
N GLN A 68 -14.18 10.24 -9.87
CA GLN A 68 -14.71 11.60 -9.92
C GLN A 68 -15.82 11.80 -8.92
N ILE A 69 -15.86 12.96 -8.27
CA ILE A 69 -16.93 13.32 -7.33
C ILE A 69 -18.26 13.44 -8.08
N GLN A 70 -19.25 12.63 -7.69
CA GLN A 70 -20.62 12.66 -8.22
C GLN A 70 -21.59 13.38 -7.30
N THR A 71 -21.36 13.35 -5.99
CA THR A 71 -22.26 13.97 -5.01
C THR A 71 -21.46 14.38 -3.78
N LEU A 72 -21.77 15.56 -3.25
CA LEU A 72 -21.23 16.08 -2.00
C LEU A 72 -22.26 15.89 -0.89
N GLY A 73 -21.84 15.30 0.21
CA GLY A 73 -22.62 15.28 1.45
C GLY A 73 -22.60 16.64 2.14
N ALA A 74 -23.46 16.80 3.15
CA ALA A 74 -23.54 18.05 3.90
C ALA A 74 -22.22 18.36 4.63
N GLY A 75 -21.80 19.62 4.63
CA GLY A 75 -20.58 20.07 5.31
C GLY A 75 -19.26 19.69 4.62
N VAL A 76 -19.31 19.18 3.37
CA VAL A 76 -18.09 19.03 2.56
C VAL A 76 -17.68 20.39 2.00
N GLU A 77 -16.45 20.79 2.27
CA GLU A 77 -15.83 22.03 1.79
C GLU A 77 -14.58 21.71 0.95
N GLY A 78 -14.17 22.64 0.09
CA GLY A 78 -12.94 22.53 -0.71
C GLY A 78 -13.00 21.57 -1.90
N TRP A 79 -14.16 20.96 -2.17
CA TRP A 79 -14.39 20.02 -3.26
C TRP A 79 -15.62 20.39 -4.09
N ALA A 80 -15.58 20.08 -5.38
CA ALA A 80 -16.66 20.32 -6.33
C ALA A 80 -17.09 19.04 -7.05
N LEU A 81 -18.29 19.05 -7.62
CA LEU A 81 -18.76 17.98 -8.50
C LEU A 81 -17.86 17.91 -9.75
N GLY A 82 -17.47 16.69 -10.13
CA GLY A 82 -16.59 16.44 -11.26
C GLY A 82 -15.10 16.42 -10.93
N ASP A 83 -14.69 16.87 -9.74
CA ASP A 83 -13.28 16.84 -9.34
C ASP A 83 -12.71 15.43 -9.43
N GLU A 84 -11.51 15.33 -10.03
CA GLU A 84 -10.77 14.09 -10.16
C GLU A 84 -9.94 13.83 -8.90
N VAL A 85 -10.13 12.66 -8.29
CA VAL A 85 -9.55 12.33 -6.99
C VAL A 85 -8.94 10.95 -6.97
N VAL A 86 -7.91 10.81 -6.15
CA VAL A 86 -7.38 9.54 -5.64
C VAL A 86 -7.70 9.42 -4.16
N VAL A 87 -8.04 8.22 -3.72
CA VAL A 87 -8.50 7.99 -2.33
C VAL A 87 -7.35 7.48 -1.48
N PHE A 88 -7.14 8.11 -0.33
CA PHE A 88 -6.31 7.58 0.74
C PHE A 88 -7.00 6.34 1.35
N PRO A 89 -6.33 5.18 1.39
CA PRO A 89 -6.99 3.88 1.54
C PRO A 89 -7.48 3.57 2.96
N ALA A 90 -7.32 4.47 3.92
CA ALA A 90 -7.70 4.25 5.31
C ALA A 90 -8.44 5.42 5.94
N THR A 91 -9.13 5.13 7.04
CA THR A 91 -9.81 6.11 7.89
C THR A 91 -9.37 5.94 9.33
N PHE A 92 -9.41 7.03 10.10
CA PHE A 92 -9.03 7.07 11.51
C PHE A 92 -9.81 8.19 12.22
N CYS A 93 -9.86 8.18 13.55
CA CYS A 93 -10.72 9.09 14.31
C CYS A 93 -10.26 10.56 14.34
N GLY A 94 -8.99 10.84 14.03
CA GLY A 94 -8.40 12.19 14.08
C GLY A 94 -8.17 12.76 15.50
N ALA A 95 -8.86 12.25 16.53
CA ALA A 95 -8.88 12.88 17.86
C ALA A 95 -8.06 12.15 18.94
N CYS A 96 -7.83 10.83 18.82
CA CYS A 96 -7.13 10.07 19.84
C CYS A 96 -5.65 10.45 19.95
N GLU A 97 -5.01 10.10 21.06
CA GLU A 97 -3.58 10.40 21.29
C GLU A 97 -2.67 9.92 20.13
N PRO A 98 -2.80 8.68 19.60
CA PRO A 98 -2.08 8.29 18.39
C PRO A 98 -2.33 9.20 17.18
N CYS A 99 -3.58 9.59 16.91
CA CYS A 99 -3.89 10.46 15.77
C CYS A 99 -3.27 11.85 15.93
N ARG A 100 -3.37 12.45 17.12
CA ARG A 100 -2.77 13.76 17.42
C ARG A 100 -1.23 13.73 17.40
N ALA A 101 -0.64 12.56 17.64
CA ALA A 101 0.80 12.33 17.56
C ALA A 101 1.29 11.92 16.16
N GLY A 102 0.47 11.97 15.11
CA GLY A 102 0.86 11.56 13.75
C GLY A 102 1.07 10.05 13.59
N ARG A 103 0.51 9.23 14.48
CA ARG A 103 0.57 7.76 14.48
C ARG A 103 -0.83 7.16 14.21
N GLN A 104 -1.49 7.65 13.16
CA GLN A 104 -2.88 7.32 12.85
C GLN A 104 -3.10 5.83 12.59
N ASN A 105 -2.09 5.11 12.10
CA ASN A 105 -2.12 3.66 11.92
C ASN A 105 -2.27 2.87 13.25
N LEU A 106 -1.98 3.49 14.39
CA LEU A 106 -2.20 2.93 15.73
C LEU A 106 -3.56 3.32 16.33
N CYS A 107 -4.42 4.00 15.55
CA CYS A 107 -5.77 4.36 15.99
C CYS A 107 -6.62 3.11 16.22
N ARG A 108 -7.34 3.03 17.36
CA ARG A 108 -8.30 1.93 17.62
C ARG A 108 -9.49 1.93 16.64
N GLN A 109 -9.75 3.07 16.01
CA GLN A 109 -10.75 3.24 14.96
C GLN A 109 -10.12 3.24 13.56
N PHE A 110 -8.87 2.78 13.42
CA PHE A 110 -8.26 2.61 12.10
C PHE A 110 -9.05 1.56 11.31
N ARG A 111 -9.37 1.89 10.05
CA ARG A 111 -10.11 1.01 9.14
C ARG A 111 -9.58 1.21 7.72
N ILE A 112 -9.44 0.12 6.97
CA ILE A 112 -9.02 0.15 5.57
C ILE A 112 -10.23 -0.08 4.65
N PHE A 113 -10.30 0.64 3.54
CA PHE A 113 -11.28 0.38 2.47
C PHE A 113 -11.02 -1.00 1.86
N GLY A 114 -12.08 -1.76 1.58
CA GLY A 114 -11.93 -3.13 1.12
C GLY A 114 -11.50 -4.13 2.20
N GLU A 115 -11.47 -3.76 3.48
CA GLU A 115 -11.25 -4.70 4.62
C GLU A 115 -12.32 -4.56 5.71
N ASN A 116 -12.55 -3.34 6.20
CA ASN A 116 -13.58 -3.06 7.21
C ASN A 116 -14.61 -2.02 6.76
N ARG A 117 -14.39 -1.44 5.58
CA ARG A 117 -15.30 -0.48 4.92
C ARG A 117 -15.46 -0.94 3.48
N PRO A 118 -16.65 -0.82 2.86
CA PRO A 118 -16.82 -1.14 1.44
C PRO A 118 -15.78 -0.44 0.57
N GLY A 119 -15.16 -1.19 -0.33
CA GLY A 119 -14.07 -0.74 -1.17
C GLY A 119 -14.48 -0.23 -2.56
N GLY A 120 -13.47 -0.04 -3.40
CA GLY A 120 -13.58 0.54 -4.74
C GLY A 120 -13.91 -0.44 -5.87
N MET A 121 -14.10 -1.74 -5.60
CA MET A 121 -14.57 -2.70 -6.64
C MET A 121 -16.07 -2.57 -6.92
N ALA A 122 -16.51 -1.34 -7.19
CA ALA A 122 -17.87 -0.95 -7.49
C ALA A 122 -17.87 0.24 -8.47
N GLU A 123 -18.97 0.46 -9.19
CA GLU A 123 -19.10 1.65 -10.05
C GLU A 123 -19.11 2.96 -9.24
N GLU A 124 -19.64 2.92 -8.00
CA GLU A 124 -19.70 4.06 -7.10
C GLU A 124 -19.36 3.65 -5.66
N VAL A 125 -18.75 4.58 -4.91
CA VAL A 125 -18.37 4.37 -3.51
C VAL A 125 -18.58 5.67 -2.72
N VAL A 126 -18.90 5.54 -1.43
CA VAL A 126 -18.93 6.68 -0.50
C VAL A 126 -17.68 6.67 0.35
N VAL A 127 -16.99 7.81 0.40
CA VAL A 127 -15.76 8.00 1.19
C VAL A 127 -15.81 9.33 1.94
N PRO A 128 -15.18 9.45 3.13
CA PRO A 128 -15.02 10.74 3.78
C PRO A 128 -14.22 11.70 2.88
N ALA A 129 -14.64 12.96 2.79
CA ALA A 129 -13.96 13.98 1.99
C ALA A 129 -12.49 14.18 2.44
N ALA A 130 -12.20 13.92 3.71
CA ALA A 130 -10.85 13.97 4.28
C ALA A 130 -9.89 12.89 3.75
N CYS A 131 -10.41 11.85 3.08
CA CYS A 131 -9.60 10.83 2.43
C CYS A 131 -9.26 11.18 0.98
N LEU A 132 -9.75 12.31 0.45
CA LEU A 132 -9.53 12.68 -0.95
C LEU A 132 -8.23 13.44 -1.13
N PHE A 133 -7.52 13.07 -2.18
CA PHE A 133 -6.41 13.85 -2.72
C PHE A 133 -6.71 14.16 -4.18
N PRO A 134 -6.35 15.35 -4.68
CA PRO A 134 -6.55 15.67 -6.09
C PRO A 134 -5.73 14.70 -6.94
N LYS A 135 -6.37 14.07 -7.92
CA LYS A 135 -5.65 13.21 -8.87
C LYS A 135 -4.70 14.08 -9.70
N PRO A 136 -3.41 13.75 -9.80
CA PRO A 136 -2.50 14.46 -10.70
C PRO A 136 -3.01 14.37 -12.14
N SER A 137 -3.09 15.51 -12.83
CA SER A 137 -3.59 15.58 -14.21
C SER A 137 -2.70 14.85 -15.22
N SER A 138 -1.44 14.61 -14.86
CA SER A 138 -0.47 13.88 -15.69
C SER A 138 -0.63 12.37 -15.65
N LEU A 139 -1.40 11.82 -14.70
CA LEU A 139 -1.58 10.38 -14.54
C LEU A 139 -2.91 9.94 -15.16
N SER A 140 -2.92 8.73 -15.72
CA SER A 140 -4.16 8.03 -16.07
C SER A 140 -4.96 7.67 -14.82
N TRP A 141 -6.19 7.18 -14.99
CA TRP A 141 -6.99 6.69 -13.87
C TRP A 141 -6.36 5.46 -13.21
N GLU A 142 -5.87 4.54 -14.03
CA GLU A 142 -5.20 3.31 -13.63
C GLU A 142 -3.91 3.62 -12.88
N GLU A 143 -3.07 4.51 -13.42
CA GLU A 143 -1.84 4.96 -12.75
C GLU A 143 -2.13 5.63 -11.41
N ALA A 144 -3.17 6.47 -11.34
CA ALA A 144 -3.56 7.13 -10.10
C ALA A 144 -4.10 6.14 -9.05
N ALA A 145 -4.83 5.11 -9.48
CA ALA A 145 -5.37 4.08 -8.59
C ALA A 145 -4.30 3.06 -8.16
N ALA A 146 -3.22 2.85 -8.90
CA ALA A 146 -2.32 1.72 -8.70
C ALA A 146 -1.38 1.81 -7.48
N PHE A 147 -1.21 2.98 -6.86
CA PHE A 147 -0.17 3.20 -5.87
C PHE A 147 -0.59 3.51 -4.42
N PRO A 148 -1.81 3.97 -4.05
CA PRO A 148 -2.03 4.54 -2.73
C PRO A 148 -1.66 3.61 -1.56
N LEU A 149 -2.20 2.39 -1.49
CA LEU A 149 -1.92 1.47 -0.38
C LEU A 149 -0.46 1.03 -0.36
N SER A 150 0.08 0.62 -1.51
CA SER A 150 1.43 0.10 -1.60
C SER A 150 2.47 1.17 -1.30
N TRP A 151 2.33 2.36 -1.89
CA TRP A 151 3.20 3.50 -1.64
C TRP A 151 3.18 3.93 -0.19
N LEU A 152 2.00 4.09 0.42
CA LEU A 152 1.91 4.51 1.82
C LEU A 152 2.54 3.50 2.76
N THR A 153 2.37 2.21 2.46
CA THR A 153 2.99 1.14 3.22
C THR A 153 4.51 1.24 3.15
N SER A 154 5.07 1.33 1.95
CA SER A 154 6.53 1.42 1.75
C SER A 154 7.10 2.74 2.29
N TRP A 155 6.37 3.84 2.15
CA TRP A 155 6.75 5.13 2.74
C TRP A 155 6.85 5.04 4.26
N HIS A 156 5.83 4.48 4.92
CA HIS A 156 5.82 4.29 6.37
C HIS A 156 7.00 3.44 6.83
N MET A 157 7.31 2.37 6.10
CA MET A 157 8.45 1.51 6.40
C MET A 157 9.76 2.28 6.32
N LEU A 158 10.02 2.95 5.19
CA LEU A 158 11.30 3.62 4.95
C LEU A 158 11.49 4.85 5.83
N ASN A 159 10.45 5.66 6.04
CA ASN A 159 10.59 6.95 6.70
C ASN A 159 10.30 6.93 8.20
N ASP A 160 9.39 6.07 8.68
CA ASP A 160 8.93 6.12 10.08
C ASP A 160 9.46 4.97 10.93
N LYS A 161 9.77 3.83 10.31
CA LYS A 161 10.23 2.62 11.03
C LYS A 161 11.72 2.42 10.99
N VAL A 162 12.37 3.11 10.08
CA VAL A 162 13.75 2.88 9.72
C VAL A 162 14.52 4.18 9.89
N SER A 163 15.63 4.11 10.62
CA SER A 163 16.53 5.24 10.81
C SER A 163 17.69 5.16 9.80
N HIS A 164 17.40 5.47 8.54
CA HIS A 164 18.42 5.56 7.49
C HIS A 164 18.97 7.00 7.36
N ARG A 165 20.15 7.14 6.77
CA ARG A 165 20.84 8.40 6.49
C ARG A 165 21.21 8.48 5.01
N PRO A 166 21.44 9.69 4.46
CA PRO A 166 22.06 9.82 3.15
C PRO A 166 23.38 9.05 3.10
N GLY A 167 23.53 8.17 2.11
CA GLY A 167 24.68 7.27 1.97
C GLY A 167 24.47 5.87 2.53
N ASP A 168 23.37 5.61 3.26
CA ASP A 168 23.01 4.25 3.68
C ASP A 168 22.52 3.43 2.48
N TRP A 169 22.83 2.14 2.52
CA TRP A 169 22.38 1.15 1.55
C TRP A 169 21.06 0.51 1.98
N VAL A 170 20.14 0.26 1.05
CA VAL A 170 18.83 -0.34 1.35
C VAL A 170 18.58 -1.54 0.44
N LEU A 171 18.25 -2.68 1.05
CA LEU A 171 17.88 -3.91 0.35
C LEU A 171 16.36 -3.97 0.18
N ILE A 172 15.88 -3.96 -1.06
CA ILE A 172 14.44 -4.12 -1.34
C ILE A 172 14.21 -5.53 -1.87
N GLN A 173 13.54 -6.37 -1.08
CA GLN A 173 13.20 -7.73 -1.48
C GLN A 173 11.94 -7.71 -2.35
N ALA A 174 11.89 -8.66 -3.32
CA ALA A 174 10.76 -8.80 -4.23
C ALA A 174 10.35 -7.48 -4.93
N ALA A 175 11.35 -6.70 -5.34
CA ALA A 175 11.24 -5.37 -5.97
C ALA A 175 10.35 -5.22 -7.22
N VAL A 176 9.81 -6.32 -7.74
CA VAL A 176 8.89 -6.36 -8.89
C VAL A 176 7.44 -6.55 -8.47
N GLU A 177 7.18 -6.72 -7.18
CA GLU A 177 5.84 -6.75 -6.60
C GLU A 177 5.47 -5.33 -6.17
N GLY A 178 4.19 -4.93 -6.28
CA GLY A 178 3.75 -3.52 -6.20
C GLY A 178 4.14 -2.72 -4.94
N LEU A 179 4.70 -3.36 -3.90
CA LEU A 179 5.27 -2.73 -2.70
C LEU A 179 6.73 -2.30 -2.86
N ALA A 180 7.40 -2.74 -3.91
CA ALA A 180 8.85 -2.82 -3.94
C ALA A 180 9.46 -2.20 -5.22
N GLU A 181 8.63 -1.86 -6.21
CA GLU A 181 9.04 -1.10 -7.40
C GLU A 181 8.98 0.41 -7.14
N PHE A 182 9.92 0.93 -6.36
CA PHE A 182 10.00 2.37 -6.08
C PHE A 182 11.41 2.90 -6.24
N ARG A 183 11.57 3.94 -7.08
CA ARG A 183 12.82 4.69 -7.18
C ARG A 183 12.85 5.78 -6.11
N VAL A 184 13.78 5.64 -5.17
CA VAL A 184 14.04 6.67 -4.15
C VAL A 184 14.85 7.79 -4.81
N TYR A 185 14.22 8.93 -5.05
CA TYR A 185 14.90 10.15 -5.49
C TYR A 185 15.04 11.10 -4.30
N PRO A 186 16.22 11.68 -4.05
CA PRO A 186 16.37 12.75 -3.06
C PRO A 186 15.83 14.07 -3.63
N ASN A 187 14.50 14.17 -3.74
CA ASN A 187 13.65 15.34 -4.06
C ASN A 187 13.98 16.27 -5.27
N PRO A 188 12.97 16.96 -5.85
CA PRO A 188 11.56 16.65 -5.84
C PRO A 188 11.09 16.20 -7.26
N TRP A 189 10.29 15.14 -7.28
CA TRP A 189 9.40 14.67 -8.36
C TRP A 189 10.01 14.20 -9.69
N ARG A 190 9.98 12.87 -9.91
CA ARG A 190 9.60 12.22 -11.19
C ARG A 190 9.46 10.71 -11.03
N VAL A 191 8.33 10.16 -11.47
CA VAL A 191 8.10 8.71 -11.62
C VAL A 191 8.37 8.33 -13.07
N SER A 192 9.10 7.25 -13.31
CA SER A 192 9.25 6.64 -14.63
C SER A 192 9.44 5.14 -14.47
N GLY A 193 8.54 4.32 -15.03
CA GLY A 193 8.64 2.85 -15.01
C GLY A 193 9.09 2.30 -16.36
N PRO A 194 9.85 1.18 -16.35
CA PRO A 194 9.82 0.25 -17.47
C PRO A 194 9.55 -1.19 -17.03
N GLY A 195 8.62 -1.83 -17.75
CA GLY A 195 8.73 -3.23 -18.18
C GLY A 195 8.73 -4.31 -17.10
N ALA A 196 7.55 -4.88 -16.88
CA ALA A 196 7.36 -6.15 -16.19
C ALA A 196 8.18 -7.28 -16.84
N GLU A 197 9.19 -7.81 -16.14
CA GLU A 197 9.64 -9.21 -16.26
C GLU A 197 10.17 -9.69 -14.90
N GLY A 198 9.69 -10.86 -14.47
CA GLY A 198 9.81 -11.38 -13.11
C GLY A 198 11.24 -11.69 -12.66
N GLY A 199 11.55 -11.26 -11.43
CA GLY A 199 12.77 -11.60 -10.69
C GLY A 199 12.84 -10.85 -9.37
N SER A 200 12.71 -11.54 -8.24
CA SER A 200 12.72 -10.91 -6.91
C SER A 200 14.13 -10.47 -6.50
N GLY A 201 14.35 -9.15 -6.39
CA GLY A 201 15.53 -8.55 -5.73
C GLY A 201 16.08 -7.29 -6.43
N LEU A 202 16.00 -6.12 -5.77
CA LEU A 202 16.76 -4.94 -6.18
C LEU A 202 17.48 -4.35 -4.94
N VAL A 203 18.77 -4.05 -5.10
CA VAL A 203 19.54 -3.25 -4.14
C VAL A 203 19.65 -1.85 -4.69
N PHE A 204 19.23 -0.85 -3.92
CA PHE A 204 19.47 0.55 -4.28
C PHE A 204 20.81 0.98 -3.68
N ALA A 205 21.80 1.06 -4.56
CA ALA A 205 23.09 1.67 -4.32
C ALA A 205 23.00 3.20 -4.47
N GLY A 206 23.91 3.94 -3.85
CA GLY A 206 24.17 5.37 -4.11
C GLY A 206 24.65 5.64 -5.54
N LEU A 207 23.84 5.27 -6.53
CA LEU A 207 24.17 5.31 -7.94
C LEU A 207 23.92 6.71 -8.52
N PRO A 208 24.63 7.07 -9.60
CA PRO A 208 24.26 8.20 -10.43
C PRO A 208 22.78 8.12 -10.85
N ARG A 209 22.16 9.27 -11.12
CA ARG A 209 20.78 9.36 -11.63
C ARG A 209 20.51 8.31 -12.72
N GLY A 210 19.53 7.45 -12.49
CA GLY A 210 18.96 6.57 -13.53
C GLY A 210 19.46 5.13 -13.57
N SER A 211 20.36 4.71 -12.68
CA SER A 211 20.86 3.32 -12.66
C SER A 211 19.89 2.33 -12.03
N THR A 212 19.89 1.09 -12.53
CA THR A 212 19.14 -0.06 -11.99
C THR A 212 20.10 -1.26 -11.92
N ILE A 213 20.21 -1.92 -10.77
CA ILE A 213 20.95 -3.19 -10.59
C ILE A 213 19.94 -4.29 -10.25
N ARG A 214 19.88 -5.35 -11.05
CA ARG A 214 19.02 -6.53 -10.84
C ARG A 214 19.77 -7.62 -10.08
N LEU A 215 19.23 -8.11 -8.97
CA LEU A 215 19.73 -9.30 -8.27
C LEU A 215 18.66 -10.39 -8.31
N HIS A 216 19.05 -11.61 -8.70
CA HIS A 216 18.15 -12.75 -8.75
C HIS A 216 18.18 -13.51 -7.42
N ALA A 217 17.12 -13.42 -6.61
CA ALA A 217 17.02 -14.15 -5.33
C ALA A 217 16.70 -15.65 -5.47
N MET A 218 17.25 -16.34 -6.47
CA MET A 218 17.18 -17.80 -6.58
C MET A 218 18.47 -18.50 -6.20
N ASP A 219 19.58 -17.78 -6.09
CA ASP A 219 20.85 -18.36 -5.68
C ASP A 219 21.06 -18.15 -4.18
N GLY A 220 21.32 -19.24 -3.46
CA GLY A 220 21.62 -19.26 -2.02
C GLY A 220 22.90 -18.51 -1.61
N GLN A 221 23.40 -17.61 -2.45
CA GLN A 221 24.63 -16.85 -2.34
C GLN A 221 24.39 -15.33 -2.24
N LEU A 222 23.16 -14.89 -1.96
CA LEU A 222 22.81 -13.47 -1.85
C LEU A 222 23.80 -12.67 -0.98
N LEU A 223 24.30 -13.25 0.11
CA LEU A 223 25.32 -12.63 0.97
C LEU A 223 26.69 -12.50 0.28
N GLU A 224 27.18 -13.55 -0.37
CA GLU A 224 28.48 -13.57 -1.05
C GLU A 224 28.53 -12.55 -2.20
N THR A 225 27.45 -12.46 -3.00
CA THR A 225 27.34 -11.46 -4.08
C THR A 225 27.33 -10.01 -3.57
N LEU A 226 26.84 -9.80 -2.34
CA LEU A 226 26.76 -8.47 -1.73
C LEU A 226 28.07 -8.08 -1.04
N GLU A 227 28.78 -9.05 -0.45
CA GLU A 227 30.14 -8.88 0.10
C GLU A 227 31.18 -8.55 -1.00
N GLU A 228 31.06 -9.15 -2.19
CA GLU A 228 31.95 -8.85 -3.33
C GLU A 228 31.86 -7.40 -3.84
N HIS A 229 30.77 -6.69 -3.55
CA HIS A 229 30.60 -5.28 -3.90
C HIS A 229 31.15 -4.30 -2.82
N GLU A 230 31.65 -4.79 -1.69
CA GLU A 230 32.11 -4.03 -0.50
C GLU A 230 33.46 -3.31 -0.66
N GLY A 231 33.69 -2.65 -1.80
CA GLY A 231 34.88 -1.82 -1.99
C GLY A 231 34.99 -0.59 -1.07
N SER A 232 33.93 -0.18 -0.35
CA SER A 232 34.01 0.94 0.60
C SER A 232 32.76 1.11 1.49
N GLY A 233 32.86 0.76 2.78
CA GLY A 233 32.09 1.40 3.86
C GLY A 233 30.72 0.81 4.23
N ALA A 234 30.61 0.39 5.49
CA ALA A 234 29.42 0.09 6.30
C ALA A 234 28.03 0.11 5.60
N VAL A 235 27.58 -1.06 5.17
CA VAL A 235 26.19 -1.30 4.74
C VAL A 235 25.28 -1.44 5.97
N ARG A 236 24.16 -0.70 6.01
CA ARG A 236 23.11 -0.85 7.03
C ARG A 236 21.89 -1.56 6.43
N TRP A 237 21.74 -2.85 6.73
CA TRP A 237 20.73 -3.72 6.12
C TRP A 237 19.30 -3.45 6.57
N LEU A 238 18.44 -3.05 5.64
CA LEU A 238 17.02 -2.83 5.88
C LEU A 238 16.21 -3.72 4.96
N GLY A 239 15.65 -4.80 5.50
CA GLY A 239 14.83 -5.76 4.76
C GLY A 239 13.35 -5.41 4.84
N GLN A 240 12.75 -5.13 3.69
CA GLN A 240 11.30 -5.19 3.49
C GLN A 240 10.96 -6.64 3.15
N ASP A 241 10.42 -7.38 4.12
CA ASP A 241 9.93 -8.73 3.90
C ASP A 241 8.42 -8.79 4.21
N HIS A 242 7.61 -8.76 3.15
CA HIS A 242 6.17 -8.99 3.23
C HIS A 242 5.79 -10.46 3.01
N GLN A 243 6.76 -11.33 2.77
CA GLN A 243 6.54 -12.77 2.54
C GLN A 243 6.85 -13.61 3.79
N GLY A 244 7.49 -13.06 4.82
CA GLY A 244 7.72 -13.71 6.11
C GLY A 244 8.89 -14.70 6.12
N ASN A 245 9.87 -14.52 5.24
CA ASN A 245 11.05 -15.36 5.14
C ASN A 245 12.12 -14.99 6.18
N ALA A 246 12.72 -15.99 6.82
CA ALA A 246 13.79 -15.77 7.79
C ALA A 246 15.06 -15.22 7.12
N LEU A 247 15.61 -14.12 7.64
CA LEU A 247 16.87 -13.54 7.18
C LEU A 247 18.02 -13.74 8.20
N PRO A 248 19.29 -13.70 7.75
CA PRO A 248 20.46 -13.83 8.62
C PRO A 248 20.52 -12.79 9.75
N SER A 249 21.26 -13.11 10.82
CA SER A 249 21.50 -12.22 11.96
C SER A 249 22.22 -10.92 11.55
N GLY A 250 21.74 -9.77 12.01
CA GLY A 250 22.29 -8.43 11.67
C GLY A 250 21.44 -7.61 10.70
N VAL A 251 20.31 -8.17 10.23
CA VAL A 251 19.35 -7.51 9.34
C VAL A 251 18.24 -6.82 10.14
N TYR A 252 17.93 -5.57 9.81
CA TYR A 252 16.75 -4.88 10.33
C TYR A 252 15.54 -5.27 9.46
N LEU A 253 14.61 -6.04 10.03
CA LEU A 253 13.42 -6.52 9.33
C LEU A 253 12.18 -5.74 9.80
N TYR A 254 11.47 -5.12 8.86
CA TYR A 254 10.12 -4.65 9.11
C TYR A 254 9.17 -5.38 8.16
N SER A 255 8.31 -6.23 8.72
CA SER A 255 7.28 -6.94 7.99
C SER A 255 5.92 -6.34 8.31
N VAL A 256 5.07 -6.21 7.29
CA VAL A 256 3.72 -5.64 7.43
C VAL A 256 2.68 -6.74 7.70
N ALA A 257 2.95 -7.98 7.27
CA ALA A 257 2.13 -9.16 7.55
C ALA A 257 2.91 -10.44 7.17
N ALA A 258 2.71 -11.52 7.93
CA ALA A 258 3.14 -12.86 7.52
C ALA A 258 2.01 -13.59 6.76
N PRO A 259 2.31 -14.52 5.83
CA PRO A 259 1.31 -15.28 5.06
C PRO A 259 0.31 -16.07 5.91
N ASP A 260 0.67 -16.36 7.17
CA ASP A 260 -0.14 -17.09 8.14
C ASP A 260 -1.07 -16.20 8.99
N GLY A 261 -1.10 -14.88 8.74
CA GLY A 261 -1.91 -13.91 9.48
C GLY A 261 -1.32 -13.52 10.84
N SER A 262 -0.08 -13.93 11.16
CA SER A 262 0.62 -13.44 12.35
C SER A 262 1.12 -12.00 12.13
N ARG A 263 0.92 -11.14 13.13
CA ARG A 263 1.54 -9.81 13.19
C ARG A 263 3.01 -9.99 13.57
N VAL A 264 3.93 -9.88 12.62
CA VAL A 264 5.36 -9.78 12.93
C VAL A 264 5.64 -8.38 13.48
N GLN A 265 5.62 -8.22 14.79
CA GLN A 265 6.24 -7.07 15.44
C GLN A 265 7.76 -7.26 15.40
N GLY A 266 8.44 -6.68 14.41
CA GLY A 266 9.89 -6.66 14.37
C GLY A 266 10.48 -5.94 15.59
N ARG A 267 11.40 -6.60 16.31
CA ARG A 267 12.24 -5.97 17.34
C ARG A 267 13.48 -5.40 16.68
N LEU A 268 13.76 -4.13 16.96
CA LEU A 268 15.01 -3.46 16.59
C LEU A 268 16.13 -3.99 17.49
N ALA A 269 17.12 -4.69 16.93
CA ALA A 269 18.34 -5.05 17.66
C ALA A 269 19.55 -4.44 16.94
N LEU A 270 20.24 -3.54 17.65
CA LEU A 270 21.53 -2.99 17.25
C LEU A 270 22.62 -4.04 17.50
N ILE A 271 23.38 -4.40 16.46
CA ILE A 271 24.67 -5.05 16.65
C ILE A 271 25.75 -3.98 16.46
N ARG A 272 26.66 -3.89 17.41
CA ARG A 272 27.82 -2.98 17.39
C ARG A 272 28.94 -3.55 16.55
#